data_AF-A0A522N2L4-F1
#
_entry.id   AF-A0A522N2L4-F1
#
_cell.length_a   1.000
_cell.length_b   1.000
_cell.length_c   1.000
_cell.angle_alpha   90.00
_cell.angle_beta   90.00
_cell.angle_gamma   90.00
#
_symmetry.space_group_name_H-M   'P 1'
#
loop_
_entity.id
_entity.type
_entity.pdbx_description
1 polymer ?
#
loop_
_entity_poly.entity_id
_entity_poly.type
_entity_poly.pdbx_seq_one_letter_code
_entity_poly.pdbx_strand_id
1 'polypeptide(L)'
;MRNILRAWFMVLVMLGLAGAALAVSGVARAALPGEVVLIPIHGTIDQGMAHLVQSAVADADTSGAKAIILDVNTPGGLVDAATQIRDALFAAHVPVIAFVSERAWSAGALVTLAATRIVMAPGASIGAAEPIPATVKTVSALRAEFEATASRNRRDPRIAAAMVDKQSPYPPYDAKGQILTLTADEAIKLHVADETATTLEQVLSAEHLAGRTVRTAHYTLGERLARLATDPVISGLLLTIGFLGLLIEMQTLHGIAGFIGIVSLGLFFGAHVLAGFSNELVVVLAVLGIVALLAELHVFPGHGLFGILGILLLAASVVLAFGVAFVGVAIQALSLAIVATAILYVLATRIYPQNAFFRRIIFSGAQGPEYIASADFRGYLGADGVALSDLRPSGVAELKGRRLDVLTEGDYVPAGTPVHVQRVEGGRIFVTRA
;
A
#
# COMPACT_ATOMS: atom_id res chain seq x y z
N MET A 1 26.38 -14.85 5.75
CA MET A 1 26.05 -13.48 5.26
C MET A 1 26.19 -13.32 3.74
N ARG A 2 27.36 -13.55 3.14
CA ARG A 2 27.61 -13.31 1.69
C ARG A 2 26.75 -14.14 0.71
N ASN A 3 26.33 -15.35 1.11
CA ASN A 3 25.48 -16.22 0.27
C ASN A 3 23.99 -15.83 0.32
N ILE A 4 23.53 -15.27 1.43
CA ILE A 4 22.14 -14.79 1.60
C ILE A 4 21.93 -13.52 0.77
N LEU A 5 22.88 -12.58 0.83
CA LEU A 5 22.89 -11.37 -0.01
C LEU A 5 22.90 -11.70 -1.51
N ARG A 6 23.61 -12.76 -1.93
CA ARG A 6 23.62 -13.23 -3.33
C ARG A 6 22.30 -13.86 -3.75
N ALA A 7 21.64 -14.61 -2.85
CA ALA A 7 20.33 -15.18 -3.10
C ALA A 7 19.27 -14.09 -3.27
N TRP A 8 19.28 -13.07 -2.41
CA TRP A 8 18.38 -11.91 -2.52
C TRP A 8 18.63 -11.08 -3.78
N PHE A 9 19.89 -10.89 -4.17
CA PHE A 9 20.23 -10.23 -5.43
C PHE A 9 19.74 -11.03 -6.65
N MET A 10 19.88 -12.36 -6.64
CA MET A 10 19.33 -13.22 -7.70
C MET A 10 17.81 -13.17 -7.77
N VAL A 11 17.11 -13.13 -6.62
CA VAL A 11 15.65 -13.01 -6.57
C VAL A 11 15.18 -11.67 -7.12
N LEU A 12 15.86 -10.56 -6.77
CA LEU A 12 15.56 -9.23 -7.31
C LEU A 12 15.81 -9.14 -8.82
N VAL A 13 16.89 -9.74 -9.31
CA VAL A 13 17.21 -9.80 -10.75
C VAL A 13 16.21 -10.68 -11.50
N MET A 14 15.78 -11.80 -10.91
CA MET A 14 14.76 -12.69 -11.49
C MET A 14 13.38 -12.05 -11.50
N LEU A 15 13.01 -11.27 -10.48
CA LEU A 15 11.77 -10.47 -10.45
C LEU A 15 11.82 -9.33 -11.48
N GLY A 16 12.98 -8.68 -11.64
CA GLY A 16 13.19 -7.68 -12.69
C GLY A 16 13.09 -8.25 -14.11
N LEU A 17 13.66 -9.44 -14.34
CA LEU A 17 13.59 -10.15 -15.62
C LEU A 17 12.20 -10.72 -15.90
N ALA A 18 11.48 -11.21 -14.90
CA ALA A 18 10.08 -11.63 -15.03
C ALA A 18 9.15 -10.44 -15.33
N GLY A 19 9.40 -9.28 -14.71
CA GLY A 19 8.72 -8.03 -15.02
C GLY A 19 8.98 -7.56 -16.46
N ALA A 20 10.22 -7.69 -16.95
CA ALA A 20 10.57 -7.37 -18.32
C ALA A 20 9.99 -8.36 -19.34
N ALA A 21 9.87 -9.65 -19.00
CA ALA A 21 9.28 -10.67 -19.87
C ALA A 21 7.75 -10.55 -19.98
N LEU A 22 7.07 -10.08 -18.93
CA LEU A 22 5.63 -9.79 -18.96
C LEU A 22 5.28 -8.51 -19.75
N ALA A 23 6.24 -7.62 -19.98
CA ALA A 23 6.05 -6.41 -20.79
C ALA A 23 5.94 -6.68 -22.30
N VAL A 24 6.28 -7.88 -22.78
CA VAL A 24 6.37 -8.19 -24.23
C VAL A 24 5.17 -8.98 -24.76
N SER A 25 4.18 -9.31 -23.93
CA SER A 25 3.01 -10.10 -24.37
C SER A 25 1.76 -9.24 -24.63
N GLY A 26 1.93 -8.05 -25.19
CA GLY A 26 0.85 -7.30 -25.81
C GLY A 26 0.81 -7.61 -27.30
N VAL A 27 0.26 -8.77 -27.69
CA VAL A 27 -0.05 -9.00 -29.10
C VAL A 27 -1.13 -7.97 -29.46
N ALA A 28 -0.73 -6.85 -30.06
CA ALA A 28 -1.62 -5.87 -30.64
C ALA A 28 -2.46 -6.59 -31.69
N ARG A 29 -3.68 -6.98 -31.30
CA ARG A 29 -4.64 -7.56 -32.23
C ARG A 29 -5.05 -6.41 -33.15
N ALA A 30 -4.75 -6.55 -34.43
CA ALA A 30 -5.05 -5.53 -35.43
C ALA A 30 -6.54 -5.14 -35.32
N ALA A 31 -6.78 -3.87 -34.99
CA ALA A 31 -8.12 -3.32 -34.87
C ALA A 31 -8.81 -3.38 -36.24
N LEU A 32 -10.06 -3.84 -36.27
CA LEU A 32 -10.84 -3.82 -37.50
C LEU A 32 -11.30 -2.37 -37.75
N PRO A 33 -11.18 -1.85 -38.99
CA PRO A 33 -11.64 -0.50 -39.32
C PRO A 33 -13.13 -0.33 -39.00
N GLY A 34 -13.47 0.72 -38.25
CA GLY A 34 -14.86 1.05 -37.93
C GLY A 34 -15.44 0.38 -36.68
N GLU A 35 -14.60 -0.16 -35.79
CA GLU A 35 -15.00 -0.59 -34.45
C GLU A 35 -15.53 0.57 -33.58
N VAL A 36 -16.28 0.22 -32.54
CA VAL A 36 -16.69 1.14 -31.46
C VAL A 36 -15.88 0.81 -30.22
N VAL A 37 -15.23 1.80 -29.61
CA VAL A 37 -14.47 1.59 -28.37
C VAL A 37 -15.36 1.87 -27.18
N LEU A 38 -15.58 0.87 -26.33
CA LEU A 38 -16.36 0.98 -25.10
C LEU A 38 -15.43 1.17 -23.91
N ILE A 39 -15.56 2.29 -23.19
CA ILE A 39 -14.74 2.60 -22.01
C ILE A 39 -15.61 2.53 -20.75
N PRO A 40 -15.35 1.59 -19.81
CA PRO A 40 -16.11 1.48 -18.58
C PRO A 40 -15.67 2.52 -17.55
N ILE A 41 -16.56 3.45 -17.20
CA ILE A 41 -16.41 4.45 -16.14
C ILE A 41 -17.19 3.97 -14.92
N HIS A 42 -16.73 2.87 -14.33
CA HIS A 42 -17.41 2.17 -13.23
C HIS A 42 -16.68 2.32 -11.90
N GLY A 43 -17.42 2.65 -10.84
CA GLY A 43 -16.87 2.86 -9.50
C GLY A 43 -16.12 4.18 -9.36
N THR A 44 -15.19 4.29 -8.41
CA THR A 44 -14.47 5.54 -8.14
C THR A 44 -13.61 5.97 -9.34
N ILE A 45 -13.65 7.26 -9.69
CA ILE A 45 -12.76 7.90 -10.65
C ILE A 45 -11.41 8.17 -9.97
N ASP A 46 -10.37 7.47 -10.42
CA ASP A 46 -8.99 7.57 -9.96
C ASP A 46 -8.04 7.83 -11.15
N GLN A 47 -6.73 7.99 -10.90
CA GLN A 47 -5.77 8.24 -11.99
C GLN A 47 -5.57 7.03 -12.90
N GLY A 48 -5.80 5.80 -12.39
CA GLY A 48 -5.78 4.59 -13.22
C GLY A 48 -6.87 4.63 -14.28
N MET A 49 -8.07 5.08 -13.92
CA MET A 49 -9.16 5.32 -14.86
C MET A 49 -8.85 6.46 -15.83
N ALA A 50 -8.21 7.55 -15.37
CA ALA A 50 -7.77 8.62 -16.27
C ALA A 50 -6.79 8.12 -17.33
N HIS A 51 -5.80 7.33 -16.93
CA HIS A 51 -4.83 6.72 -17.85
C HIS A 51 -5.49 5.73 -18.81
N LEU A 52 -6.44 4.91 -18.34
CA LEU A 52 -7.23 4.02 -19.19
C LEU A 52 -7.99 4.82 -20.26
N VAL A 53 -8.66 5.91 -19.89
CA VAL A 53 -9.40 6.74 -20.84
C VAL A 53 -8.45 7.40 -21.83
N GLN A 54 -7.35 8.00 -21.38
CA GLN A 54 -6.35 8.62 -22.26
C GLN A 54 -5.80 7.62 -23.29
N SER A 55 -5.43 6.42 -22.82
CA SER A 55 -4.93 5.35 -23.68
C SER A 55 -6.01 4.88 -24.66
N ALA A 56 -7.25 4.70 -24.20
CA ALA A 56 -8.35 4.26 -25.04
C ALA A 56 -8.77 5.30 -26.09
N VAL A 57 -8.69 6.60 -25.77
CA VAL A 57 -8.91 7.69 -26.72
C VAL A 57 -7.81 7.70 -27.79
N ALA A 58 -6.54 7.63 -27.39
CA ALA A 58 -5.42 7.58 -28.32
C ALA A 58 -5.49 6.33 -29.23
N ASP A 59 -5.83 5.18 -28.66
CA ASP A 59 -6.08 3.94 -29.42
C ASP A 59 -7.23 4.10 -30.40
N ALA A 60 -8.36 4.70 -29.99
CA ALA A 60 -9.53 4.89 -30.84
C ALA A 60 -9.20 5.79 -32.05
N ASP A 61 -8.43 6.86 -31.83
CA ASP A 61 -7.99 7.77 -32.88
C ASP A 61 -7.03 7.08 -33.86
N THR A 62 -6.05 6.33 -33.35
CA THR A 62 -5.07 5.61 -34.19
C THR A 62 -5.68 4.44 -34.94
N SER A 63 -6.68 3.76 -34.37
CA SER A 63 -7.36 2.63 -35.01
C SER A 63 -8.45 3.05 -36.01
N GLY A 64 -8.77 4.34 -36.11
CA GLY A 64 -9.89 4.82 -36.92
C GLY A 64 -11.24 4.28 -36.43
N ALA A 65 -11.43 4.25 -35.10
CA ALA A 65 -12.71 3.87 -34.50
C ALA A 65 -13.82 4.80 -34.99
N LYS A 66 -15.06 4.30 -35.03
CA LYS A 66 -16.19 5.12 -35.49
C LYS A 66 -16.70 6.07 -34.41
N ALA A 67 -16.61 5.63 -33.15
CA ALA A 67 -17.04 6.36 -31.97
C ALA A 67 -16.43 5.75 -30.71
N ILE A 68 -16.44 6.53 -29.64
CA ILE A 68 -16.18 6.10 -28.27
C ILE A 68 -17.50 6.12 -27.50
N ILE A 69 -17.80 5.04 -26.79
CA ILE A 69 -18.90 4.99 -25.83
C ILE A 69 -18.33 4.90 -24.42
N LEU A 70 -18.73 5.81 -23.54
CA LEU A 70 -18.46 5.74 -22.11
C LEU A 70 -19.64 5.06 -21.43
N ASP A 71 -19.43 3.92 -20.79
CA ASP A 71 -20.43 3.30 -19.92
C ASP A 71 -20.24 3.81 -18.50
N VAL A 72 -21.11 4.73 -18.07
CA VAL A 72 -20.95 5.54 -16.86
C VAL A 72 -21.84 5.00 -15.74
N ASN A 73 -21.18 4.49 -14.69
CA ASN A 73 -21.79 4.19 -13.40
C ASN A 73 -20.79 4.49 -12.28
N THR A 74 -20.81 5.73 -11.79
CA THR A 74 -19.82 6.22 -10.83
C THR A 74 -20.44 7.13 -9.77
N PRO A 75 -20.01 6.99 -8.50
CA PRO A 75 -20.30 7.96 -7.46
C PRO A 75 -19.38 9.21 -7.52
N GLY A 76 -18.38 9.22 -8.42
CA GLY A 76 -17.36 10.27 -8.51
C GLY A 76 -15.97 9.81 -8.06
N GLY A 77 -15.12 10.76 -7.68
CA GLY A 77 -13.72 10.49 -7.33
C GLY A 77 -12.85 11.74 -7.38
N LEU A 78 -11.60 11.58 -7.79
CA LEU A 78 -10.60 12.65 -7.82
C LEU A 78 -10.94 13.71 -8.89
N VAL A 79 -10.95 14.98 -8.50
CA VAL A 79 -11.17 16.12 -9.41
C VAL A 79 -10.08 16.18 -10.50
N ASP A 80 -8.83 15.95 -10.14
CA ASP A 80 -7.70 15.98 -11.09
C ASP A 80 -7.81 14.86 -12.13
N ALA A 81 -8.26 13.67 -11.74
CA ALA A 81 -8.51 12.58 -12.68
C ALA A 81 -9.70 12.90 -13.61
N ALA A 82 -10.77 13.49 -13.06
CA ALA A 82 -11.94 13.89 -13.84
C ALA A 82 -11.64 14.96 -14.89
N THR A 83 -10.83 15.95 -14.54
CA THR A 83 -10.37 17.02 -15.45
C THR A 83 -9.45 16.47 -16.54
N GLN A 84 -8.53 15.57 -16.20
CA GLN A 84 -7.71 14.86 -17.18
C GLN A 84 -8.54 14.00 -18.15
N ILE A 85 -9.55 13.29 -17.64
CA ILE A 85 -10.49 12.53 -18.48
C ILE A 85 -11.23 13.48 -19.41
N ARG A 86 -11.80 14.57 -18.90
CA ARG A 86 -12.47 15.59 -19.72
C ARG A 86 -11.56 16.08 -20.83
N ASP A 87 -10.33 16.45 -20.51
CA ASP A 87 -9.38 16.98 -21.50
C ASP A 87 -9.01 15.95 -22.57
N ALA A 88 -8.88 14.67 -22.18
CA ALA A 88 -8.68 13.58 -23.14
C ALA A 88 -9.88 13.40 -24.07
N LEU A 89 -11.10 13.39 -23.54
CA LEU A 89 -12.34 13.28 -24.34
C LEU A 89 -12.50 14.46 -25.29
N PHE A 90 -12.08 15.64 -24.86
CA PHE A 90 -12.04 16.86 -25.66
C PHE A 90 -11.00 16.85 -26.77
N ALA A 91 -9.95 16.04 -26.64
CA ALA A 91 -8.92 15.88 -27.67
C ALA A 91 -9.27 14.77 -28.68
N ALA A 92 -10.29 13.94 -28.41
CA ALA A 92 -10.69 12.83 -29.28
C ALA A 92 -11.13 13.32 -30.66
N HIS A 93 -10.67 12.64 -31.72
CA HIS A 93 -11.06 12.95 -33.10
C HIS A 93 -12.36 12.26 -33.53
N VAL A 94 -12.86 11.35 -32.71
CA VAL A 94 -14.09 10.58 -32.94
C VAL A 94 -15.21 11.04 -31.99
N PRO A 95 -16.50 10.88 -32.37
CA PRO A 95 -17.62 11.20 -31.49
C PRO A 95 -17.57 10.42 -30.18
N VAL A 96 -17.80 11.13 -29.07
CA VAL A 96 -17.89 10.56 -27.72
C VAL A 96 -19.34 10.56 -27.26
N ILE A 97 -19.88 9.38 -26.99
CA ILE A 97 -21.22 9.17 -26.44
C ILE A 97 -21.09 8.67 -25.00
N ALA A 98 -21.69 9.36 -24.03
CA ALA A 98 -21.79 8.86 -22.67
C ALA A 98 -23.14 8.17 -22.47
N PHE A 99 -23.11 6.90 -22.07
CA PHE A 99 -24.27 6.15 -21.63
C PHE A 99 -24.25 6.03 -20.10
N VAL A 100 -25.16 6.73 -19.42
CA VAL A 100 -25.31 6.66 -17.96
C VAL A 100 -26.26 5.54 -17.62
N SER A 101 -25.72 4.39 -17.20
CA SER A 101 -26.50 3.19 -16.89
C SER A 101 -27.19 3.28 -15.53
N GLU A 102 -26.57 3.94 -14.55
CA GLU A 102 -27.20 4.19 -13.24
C GLU A 102 -26.88 5.59 -12.68
N ARG A 103 -25.59 5.94 -12.56
CA ARG A 103 -25.16 7.14 -11.83
C ARG A 103 -23.99 7.84 -12.53
N ALA A 104 -24.10 9.15 -12.66
CA ALA A 104 -23.02 10.04 -13.06
C ALA A 104 -22.89 11.17 -12.03
N TRP A 105 -22.40 10.83 -10.83
CA TRP A 105 -22.31 11.79 -9.72
C TRP A 105 -20.92 12.40 -9.59
N SER A 106 -20.87 13.60 -9.01
CA SER A 106 -19.63 14.31 -8.70
C SER A 106 -18.70 14.42 -9.90
N ALA A 107 -17.45 13.97 -9.80
CA ALA A 107 -16.51 13.88 -10.92
C ALA A 107 -17.11 13.19 -12.17
N GLY A 108 -18.00 12.22 -11.99
CA GLY A 108 -18.70 11.54 -13.08
C GLY A 108 -19.61 12.45 -13.90
N ALA A 109 -20.22 13.46 -13.27
CA ALA A 109 -21.01 14.45 -13.97
C ALA A 109 -20.14 15.29 -14.92
N LEU A 110 -18.94 15.69 -14.49
CA LEU A 110 -17.98 16.41 -15.35
C LEU A 110 -17.57 15.59 -16.57
N VAL A 111 -17.20 14.33 -16.34
CA VAL A 111 -16.81 13.39 -17.41
C VAL A 111 -17.95 13.17 -18.39
N THR A 112 -19.17 13.03 -17.88
CA THR A 112 -20.37 12.83 -18.71
C THR A 112 -20.69 14.08 -19.53
N LEU A 113 -20.62 15.28 -18.93
CA LEU A 113 -20.82 16.55 -19.63
C LEU A 113 -19.79 16.82 -20.73
N ALA A 114 -18.62 16.19 -20.65
CA ALA A 114 -17.57 16.26 -21.67
C ALA A 114 -17.92 15.49 -22.95
N ALA A 115 -18.86 14.55 -22.89
CA ALA A 115 -19.32 13.81 -24.07
C ALA A 115 -20.16 14.69 -25.00
N THR A 116 -20.05 14.44 -26.31
CA THR A 116 -20.85 15.13 -27.32
C THR A 116 -22.32 14.75 -27.25
N ARG A 117 -22.61 13.48 -26.92
CA ARG A 117 -23.95 12.92 -26.77
C ARG A 117 -24.07 12.26 -25.40
N ILE A 118 -25.19 12.47 -24.71
CA ILE A 118 -25.47 11.86 -23.40
C ILE A 118 -26.78 11.09 -23.50
N VAL A 119 -26.70 9.79 -23.29
CA VAL A 119 -27.83 8.87 -23.21
C VAL A 119 -27.96 8.39 -21.77
N MET A 120 -29.17 8.42 -21.21
CA MET A 120 -29.40 7.99 -19.82
C MET A 120 -30.39 6.84 -19.75
N ALA A 121 -30.11 5.86 -18.90
CA ALA A 121 -31.08 4.82 -18.59
C ALA A 121 -32.25 5.36 -17.75
N PRO A 122 -33.47 4.81 -17.90
CA PRO A 122 -34.57 5.11 -16.99
C PRO A 122 -34.17 4.83 -15.53
N GLY A 123 -34.40 5.81 -14.65
CA GLY A 123 -33.97 5.73 -13.24
C GLY A 123 -32.52 6.14 -12.98
N ALA A 124 -31.74 6.47 -14.02
CA ALA A 124 -30.40 7.01 -13.85
C ALA A 124 -30.42 8.47 -13.35
N SER A 125 -29.28 8.93 -12.82
CA SER A 125 -29.12 10.30 -12.32
C SER A 125 -27.74 10.91 -12.58
N ILE A 126 -27.69 12.24 -12.69
CA ILE A 126 -26.49 13.04 -12.96
C ILE A 126 -26.45 14.30 -12.10
N GLY A 127 -25.28 14.69 -11.59
CA GLY A 127 -25.10 15.91 -10.79
C GLY A 127 -24.37 15.66 -9.47
N ALA A 128 -24.79 16.30 -8.38
CA ALA A 128 -24.21 16.13 -7.03
C ALA A 128 -22.67 16.28 -6.99
N ALA A 129 -22.16 17.44 -7.41
CA ALA A 129 -20.75 17.67 -7.71
C ALA A 129 -20.04 18.78 -6.91
N GLU A 130 -20.55 19.12 -5.73
CA GLU A 130 -19.80 19.97 -4.80
C GLU A 130 -18.49 19.27 -4.38
N PRO A 131 -17.34 19.96 -4.44
CA PRO A 131 -16.05 19.38 -4.08
C PRO A 131 -15.92 19.23 -2.56
N ILE A 132 -15.17 18.22 -2.13
CA ILE A 132 -14.79 18.04 -0.73
C ILE A 132 -13.26 18.18 -0.64
N PRO A 133 -12.72 19.20 0.07
CA PRO A 133 -13.42 20.21 0.86
C PRO A 133 -14.10 21.32 0.02
N ALA A 134 -15.25 21.79 0.49
CA ALA A 134 -16.05 22.85 -0.14
C ALA A 134 -15.59 24.25 0.30
N THR A 135 -14.43 24.68 -0.18
CA THR A 135 -13.92 26.05 0.04
C THR A 135 -14.37 26.98 -1.08
N VAL A 136 -14.40 28.30 -0.84
CA VAL A 136 -14.73 29.29 -1.87
C VAL A 136 -13.85 29.11 -3.12
N LYS A 137 -12.56 28.82 -2.93
CA LYS A 137 -11.61 28.60 -4.03
C LYS A 137 -11.93 27.32 -4.80
N THR A 138 -12.13 26.19 -4.11
CA THR A 138 -12.37 24.89 -4.76
C THR A 138 -13.72 24.84 -5.47
N VAL A 139 -14.77 25.38 -4.84
CA VAL A 139 -16.10 25.51 -5.47
C VAL A 139 -16.04 26.42 -6.69
N SER A 140 -15.43 27.61 -6.57
CA SER A 140 -15.33 28.54 -7.70
C SER A 140 -14.56 27.97 -8.88
N ALA A 141 -13.47 27.24 -8.64
CA ALA A 141 -12.67 26.62 -9.70
C ALA A 141 -13.46 25.49 -10.37
N LEU A 142 -14.00 24.54 -9.59
CA LEU A 142 -14.72 23.41 -10.16
C LEU A 142 -16.01 23.83 -10.88
N ARG A 143 -16.71 24.85 -10.37
CA ARG A 143 -17.89 25.41 -11.03
C ARG A 143 -17.55 25.95 -12.42
N ALA A 144 -16.45 26.70 -12.54
CA ALA A 144 -16.00 27.21 -13.84
C ALA A 144 -15.65 26.07 -14.81
N GLU A 145 -15.05 24.97 -14.32
CA GLU A 145 -14.77 23.80 -15.15
C GLU A 145 -16.05 23.13 -15.68
N PHE A 146 -17.08 23.00 -14.84
CA PHE A 146 -18.39 22.48 -15.24
C PHE A 146 -19.09 23.39 -16.26
N GLU A 147 -19.13 24.70 -16.00
CA GLU A 147 -19.71 25.71 -16.89
C GLU A 147 -19.04 25.70 -18.27
N ALA A 148 -17.71 25.67 -18.31
CA ALA A 148 -16.94 25.61 -19.54
C ALA A 148 -17.18 24.31 -20.31
N THR A 149 -17.25 23.19 -19.60
CA THR A 149 -17.51 21.86 -20.19
C THR A 149 -18.88 21.80 -20.84
N ALA A 150 -19.91 22.24 -20.11
CA ALA A 150 -21.28 22.29 -20.64
C ALA A 150 -21.39 23.22 -21.84
N SER A 151 -20.81 24.43 -21.76
CA SER A 151 -20.83 25.42 -22.84
C SER A 151 -20.20 24.89 -24.12
N ARG A 152 -19.06 24.18 -24.01
CA ARG A 152 -18.37 23.59 -25.17
C ARG A 152 -19.25 22.59 -25.91
N ASN A 153 -20.01 21.78 -25.19
CA ASN A 153 -20.94 20.82 -25.76
C ASN A 153 -22.38 21.34 -25.90
N ARG A 154 -22.56 22.68 -25.89
CA ARG A 154 -23.84 23.38 -26.13
C ARG A 154 -24.96 23.02 -25.13
N ARG A 155 -24.58 22.73 -23.88
CA ARG A 155 -25.49 22.53 -22.75
C ARG A 155 -25.53 23.79 -21.87
N ASP A 156 -26.63 24.02 -21.14
CA ASP A 156 -26.78 25.22 -20.31
C ASP A 156 -25.74 25.23 -19.17
N PRO A 157 -24.78 26.19 -19.15
CA PRO A 157 -23.77 26.24 -18.11
C PRO A 157 -24.35 26.48 -16.72
N ARG A 158 -25.54 27.09 -16.60
CA ARG A 158 -26.17 27.35 -15.30
C ARG A 158 -26.59 26.07 -14.59
N ILE A 159 -27.01 25.05 -15.36
CA ILE A 159 -27.35 23.74 -14.82
C ILE A 159 -26.08 23.06 -14.30
N ALA A 160 -25.00 23.11 -15.08
CA ALA A 160 -23.70 22.56 -14.68
C ALA A 160 -23.14 23.29 -13.44
N ALA A 161 -23.35 24.60 -13.34
CA ALA A 161 -22.99 25.39 -12.16
C ALA A 161 -23.77 24.95 -10.91
N ALA A 162 -25.09 24.75 -11.03
CA ALA A 162 -25.97 24.30 -9.95
C ALA A 162 -25.62 22.89 -9.44
N MET A 163 -25.01 22.05 -10.28
CA MET A 163 -24.48 20.75 -9.86
C MET A 163 -23.28 20.87 -8.91
N VAL A 164 -22.56 22.00 -8.90
CA VAL A 164 -21.34 22.19 -8.10
C VAL A 164 -21.55 23.14 -6.93
N ASP A 165 -22.34 24.20 -7.13
CA ASP A 165 -22.43 25.33 -6.20
C ASP A 165 -23.87 25.56 -5.72
N LYS A 166 -24.09 25.30 -4.43
CA LYS A 166 -25.37 25.50 -3.72
C LYS A 166 -25.87 26.95 -3.74
N GLN A 167 -24.99 27.91 -4.02
CA GLN A 167 -25.34 29.33 -4.12
C GLN A 167 -25.90 29.72 -5.50
N SER A 168 -25.82 28.81 -6.47
CA SER A 168 -26.25 29.00 -7.86
C SER A 168 -27.42 28.07 -8.20
N PRO A 169 -28.58 28.19 -7.52
CA PRO A 169 -29.69 27.25 -7.72
C PRO A 169 -30.33 27.42 -9.10
N TYR A 170 -31.01 26.36 -9.55
CA TYR A 170 -31.78 26.30 -10.80
C TYR A 170 -33.25 25.91 -10.54
N PRO A 171 -34.08 26.83 -10.01
CA PRO A 171 -35.49 26.54 -9.75
C PRO A 171 -36.28 26.17 -11.03
N PRO A 172 -37.27 25.27 -10.94
CA PRO A 172 -37.79 24.63 -9.72
C PRO A 172 -37.07 23.34 -9.29
N TYR A 173 -35.94 22.99 -9.91
CA TYR A 173 -35.30 21.68 -9.74
C TYR A 173 -34.47 21.58 -8.45
N ASP A 174 -33.94 22.70 -7.97
CA ASP A 174 -33.26 22.79 -6.68
C ASP A 174 -33.49 24.17 -6.03
N ALA A 175 -33.37 24.20 -4.70
CA ALA A 175 -33.48 25.41 -3.91
C ALA A 175 -32.11 25.94 -3.47
N LYS A 176 -32.03 27.23 -3.16
CA LYS A 176 -30.81 27.84 -2.62
C LYS A 176 -30.32 27.06 -1.39
N GLY A 177 -29.06 26.64 -1.40
CA GLY A 177 -28.48 25.79 -0.34
C GLY A 177 -28.50 24.29 -0.65
N GLN A 178 -29.10 23.87 -1.76
CA GLN A 178 -29.09 22.48 -2.25
C GLN A 178 -28.20 22.36 -3.50
N ILE A 179 -27.73 21.15 -3.79
CA ILE A 179 -26.96 20.86 -5.00
C ILE A 179 -27.91 20.19 -6.00
N LEU A 180 -27.85 20.61 -7.26
CA LEU A 180 -28.67 20.03 -8.30
C LEU A 180 -28.24 18.59 -8.62
N THR A 181 -29.22 17.70 -8.62
CA THR A 181 -29.11 16.33 -9.16
C THR A 181 -30.34 16.09 -10.01
N LEU A 182 -30.15 15.65 -11.25
CA LEU A 182 -31.21 15.42 -12.21
C LEU A 182 -31.42 13.92 -12.39
N THR A 183 -32.69 13.52 -12.42
CA THR A 183 -33.10 12.23 -12.99
C THR A 183 -32.95 12.23 -14.51
N ALA A 184 -32.95 11.06 -15.15
CA ALA A 184 -32.93 10.94 -16.61
C ALA A 184 -34.03 11.78 -17.27
N ASP A 185 -35.27 11.76 -16.76
CA ASP A 185 -36.39 12.51 -17.33
C ASP A 185 -36.19 14.04 -17.24
N GLU A 186 -35.64 14.52 -16.13
CA GLU A 186 -35.34 15.95 -15.94
C GLU A 186 -34.16 16.39 -16.82
N ALA A 187 -33.12 15.54 -16.92
CA ALA A 187 -31.97 15.79 -17.78
C ALA A 187 -32.36 15.91 -19.25
N ILE A 188 -33.33 15.10 -19.72
CA ILE A 188 -33.87 15.21 -21.09
C ILE A 188 -34.67 16.50 -21.26
N LYS A 189 -35.59 16.82 -20.32
CA LYS A 189 -36.40 18.05 -20.37
C LYS A 189 -35.56 19.32 -20.40
N LEU A 190 -34.40 19.28 -19.75
CA LEU A 190 -33.46 20.40 -19.66
C LEU A 190 -32.36 20.37 -20.72
N HIS A 191 -32.40 19.41 -21.66
CA HIS A 191 -31.37 19.25 -22.68
C HIS A 191 -29.94 19.06 -22.13
N VAL A 192 -29.84 18.47 -20.93
CA VAL A 192 -28.57 17.94 -20.40
C VAL A 192 -28.29 16.59 -21.05
N ALA A 193 -29.29 15.72 -21.11
CA ALA A 193 -29.25 14.47 -21.86
C ALA A 193 -29.99 14.62 -23.20
N ASP A 194 -29.59 13.80 -24.16
CA ASP A 194 -30.11 13.79 -25.53
C ASP A 194 -31.25 12.79 -25.70
N GLU A 195 -31.14 11.61 -25.09
CA GLU A 195 -32.10 10.52 -25.23
C GLU A 195 -32.06 9.54 -24.04
N THR A 196 -33.04 8.64 -23.99
CA THR A 196 -33.07 7.54 -23.03
C THR A 196 -32.92 6.19 -23.71
N ALA A 197 -32.16 5.29 -23.09
CA ALA A 197 -31.97 3.92 -23.56
C ALA A 197 -31.76 2.98 -22.37
N THR A 198 -32.32 1.77 -22.41
CA THR A 198 -32.16 0.80 -21.31
C THR A 198 -30.91 -0.06 -21.45
N THR A 199 -30.38 -0.22 -22.67
CA THR A 199 -29.22 -1.09 -22.93
C THR A 199 -28.24 -0.45 -23.90
N LEU A 200 -26.99 -0.93 -23.86
CA LEU A 200 -25.94 -0.49 -24.79
C LEU A 200 -26.32 -0.78 -26.25
N GLU A 201 -27.03 -1.87 -26.53
CA GLU A 201 -27.48 -2.19 -27.90
C GLU A 201 -28.48 -1.14 -28.43
N GLN A 202 -29.32 -0.58 -27.56
CA GLN A 202 -30.23 0.50 -27.95
C GLN A 202 -29.46 1.79 -28.26
N VAL A 203 -28.44 2.13 -27.45
CA VAL A 203 -27.53 3.26 -27.71
C VAL A 203 -26.82 3.09 -29.06
N LEU A 204 -26.27 1.91 -29.31
CA LEU A 204 -25.62 1.59 -30.59
C LEU A 204 -26.59 1.72 -31.77
N SER A 205 -27.85 1.35 -31.60
CA SER A 205 -28.87 1.45 -32.64
C SER A 205 -29.25 2.90 -32.92
N ALA A 206 -29.46 3.71 -31.87
CA ALA A 206 -29.81 5.13 -31.99
C ALA A 206 -28.71 5.97 -32.64
N GLU A 207 -27.45 5.63 -32.36
CA GLU A 207 -26.29 6.34 -32.89
C GLU A 207 -25.80 5.80 -34.26
N HIS A 208 -26.58 4.94 -34.93
CA HIS A 208 -26.25 4.31 -36.22
C HIS A 208 -24.94 3.49 -36.20
N LEU A 209 -24.67 2.85 -35.06
CA LEU A 209 -23.52 2.00 -34.78
C LEU A 209 -23.89 0.51 -34.67
N ALA A 210 -25.16 0.14 -34.86
CA ALA A 210 -25.62 -1.24 -34.82
C ALA A 210 -24.84 -2.16 -35.77
N GLY A 211 -24.53 -3.38 -35.32
CA GLY A 211 -23.79 -4.38 -36.09
C GLY A 211 -22.27 -4.17 -36.15
N ARG A 212 -21.74 -3.09 -35.54
CA ARG A 212 -20.29 -2.88 -35.41
C ARG A 212 -19.73 -3.70 -34.25
N THR A 213 -18.48 -4.11 -34.40
CA THR A 213 -17.74 -4.77 -33.31
C THR A 213 -17.43 -3.75 -32.21
N VAL A 214 -17.82 -4.09 -30.99
CA VAL A 214 -17.55 -3.29 -29.79
C VAL A 214 -16.32 -3.84 -29.10
N ARG A 215 -15.27 -3.03 -29.00
CA ARG A 215 -14.04 -3.37 -28.27
C ARG A 215 -14.06 -2.67 -26.93
N THR A 216 -14.12 -3.44 -25.86
CA THR A 216 -14.05 -2.89 -24.50
C THR A 216 -12.61 -2.57 -24.12
N ALA A 217 -12.37 -1.35 -23.66
CA ALA A 217 -11.11 -0.95 -23.08
C ALA A 217 -10.90 -1.68 -21.74
N HIS A 218 -9.71 -2.24 -21.55
CA HIS A 218 -9.36 -2.98 -20.36
C HIS A 218 -8.17 -2.34 -19.67
N TYR A 219 -8.23 -2.30 -18.34
CA TYR A 219 -7.09 -1.91 -17.53
C TYR A 219 -5.87 -2.79 -17.80
N THR A 220 -4.70 -2.17 -17.91
CA THR A 220 -3.41 -2.86 -17.94
C THR A 220 -3.13 -3.57 -16.61
N LEU A 221 -2.17 -4.51 -16.59
CA LEU A 221 -1.81 -5.20 -15.35
C LEU A 221 -1.38 -4.21 -14.25
N GLY A 222 -0.62 -3.17 -14.63
CA GLY A 222 -0.18 -2.12 -13.71
C GLY A 222 -1.35 -1.35 -13.11
N GLU A 223 -2.32 -0.93 -13.93
CA GLU A 223 -3.52 -0.23 -13.47
C GLU A 223 -4.41 -1.11 -12.59
N ARG A 224 -4.58 -2.40 -12.95
CA ARG A 224 -5.34 -3.35 -12.11
C ARG A 224 -4.69 -3.53 -10.75
N LEU A 225 -3.37 -3.69 -10.71
CA LEU A 225 -2.62 -3.83 -9.46
C LEU A 225 -2.68 -2.55 -8.64
N ALA A 226 -2.52 -1.39 -9.26
CA ALA A 226 -2.64 -0.10 -8.59
C ALA A 226 -4.02 0.05 -7.94
N ARG A 227 -5.09 -0.19 -8.71
CA ARG A 227 -6.48 -0.10 -8.24
C ARG A 227 -6.79 -1.07 -7.11
N LEU A 228 -6.32 -2.32 -7.22
CA LEU A 228 -6.48 -3.33 -6.18
C LEU A 228 -5.73 -2.92 -4.91
N ALA A 229 -4.48 -2.45 -5.03
CA ALA A 229 -3.66 -2.10 -3.88
C ALA A 229 -4.03 -0.76 -3.24
N THR A 230 -4.80 0.10 -3.92
CA THR A 230 -5.40 1.32 -3.36
C THR A 230 -6.80 1.11 -2.80
N ASP A 231 -7.39 -0.09 -2.95
CA ASP A 231 -8.63 -0.41 -2.26
C ASP A 231 -8.41 -0.29 -0.73
N PRO A 232 -9.32 0.35 0.04
CA PRO A 232 -9.12 0.58 1.47
C PRO A 232 -8.87 -0.69 2.28
N VAL A 233 -9.54 -1.79 1.93
CA VAL A 233 -9.40 -3.08 2.63
C VAL A 233 -8.06 -3.70 2.29
N ILE A 234 -7.72 -3.77 1.00
CA ILE A 234 -6.44 -4.34 0.55
C ILE A 234 -5.26 -3.52 1.08
N SER A 235 -5.36 -2.19 1.06
CA SER A 235 -4.39 -1.26 1.65
C SER A 235 -4.16 -1.57 3.13
N GLY A 236 -5.23 -1.73 3.91
CA GLY A 236 -5.15 -2.09 5.32
C GLY A 236 -4.47 -3.45 5.55
N LEU A 237 -4.76 -4.44 4.69
CA LEU A 237 -4.09 -5.75 4.73
C LEU A 237 -2.60 -5.65 4.38
N LEU A 238 -2.24 -4.88 3.35
CA LEU A 238 -0.84 -4.68 2.95
C LEU A 238 -0.04 -3.99 4.05
N LEU A 239 -0.61 -2.98 4.72
CA LEU A 239 0.01 -2.34 5.88
C LEU A 239 0.16 -3.32 7.04
N THR A 240 -0.86 -4.12 7.33
CA THR A 240 -0.83 -5.12 8.40
C THR A 240 0.25 -6.17 8.16
N ILE A 241 0.30 -6.75 6.95
CA ILE A 241 1.31 -7.74 6.56
C ILE A 241 2.70 -7.08 6.56
N GLY A 242 2.78 -5.84 6.07
CA GLY A 242 3.96 -5.00 6.09
C GLY A 242 4.57 -4.87 7.48
N PHE A 243 3.81 -4.31 8.40
CA PHE A 243 4.25 -4.09 9.79
C PHE A 243 4.48 -5.39 10.54
N LEU A 244 3.61 -6.39 10.38
CA LEU A 244 3.77 -7.69 11.03
C LEU A 244 5.05 -8.40 10.56
N GLY A 245 5.33 -8.38 9.26
CA GLY A 245 6.54 -8.95 8.67
C GLY A 245 7.81 -8.30 9.22
N LEU A 246 7.83 -6.97 9.30
CA LEU A 246 8.93 -6.22 9.92
C LEU A 246 9.12 -6.58 11.41
N LEU A 247 8.04 -6.65 12.20
CA LEU A 247 8.11 -6.98 13.62
C LEU A 247 8.61 -8.41 13.88
N ILE A 248 8.14 -9.40 13.11
CA ILE A 248 8.59 -10.79 13.25
C ILE A 248 10.06 -10.93 12.84
N GLU A 249 10.48 -10.22 11.80
CA GLU A 249 11.88 -10.23 11.36
C GLU A 249 12.81 -9.71 12.45
N MET A 250 12.42 -8.64 13.15
CA MET A 250 13.23 -8.08 14.25
C MET A 250 13.53 -9.08 15.37
N GLN A 251 12.69 -10.10 15.56
CA GLN A 251 12.92 -11.14 16.58
C GLN A 251 13.63 -12.37 16.05
N THR A 252 13.39 -12.72 14.79
CA THR A 252 13.76 -14.02 14.23
C THR A 252 14.98 -13.97 13.31
N LEU A 253 15.29 -12.81 12.72
CA LEU A 253 16.47 -12.54 11.90
C LEU A 253 16.70 -13.54 10.73
N HIS A 254 15.63 -14.12 10.17
CA HIS A 254 15.69 -15.11 9.08
C HIS A 254 15.61 -14.51 7.66
N GLY A 255 15.19 -13.26 7.53
CA GLY A 255 15.03 -12.49 6.30
C GLY A 255 13.67 -12.66 5.59
N ILE A 256 12.97 -13.78 5.81
CA ILE A 256 11.75 -14.12 5.06
C ILE A 256 10.58 -13.20 5.46
N ALA A 257 10.33 -13.05 6.75
CA ALA A 257 9.24 -12.22 7.25
C ALA A 257 9.48 -10.75 6.90
N GLY A 258 10.74 -10.31 7.02
CA GLY A 258 11.15 -8.95 6.66
C GLY A 258 10.96 -8.68 5.17
N PHE A 259 11.32 -9.64 4.31
CA PHE A 259 11.11 -9.50 2.86
C PHE A 259 9.62 -9.41 2.51
N ILE A 260 8.77 -10.27 3.07
CA ILE A 260 7.33 -10.20 2.87
C ILE A 260 6.82 -8.82 3.32
N GLY A 261 7.27 -8.35 4.48
CA GLY A 261 6.92 -7.02 5.00
C GLY A 261 7.32 -5.89 4.04
N ILE A 262 8.56 -5.89 3.56
CA ILE A 262 9.08 -4.90 2.61
C ILE A 262 8.33 -4.94 1.28
N VAL A 263 8.05 -6.14 0.74
CA VAL A 263 7.28 -6.29 -0.50
C VAL A 263 5.85 -5.76 -0.33
N SER A 264 5.19 -6.07 0.79
CA SER A 264 3.84 -5.56 1.07
C SER A 264 3.80 -4.04 1.22
N LEU A 265 4.77 -3.44 1.93
CA LEU A 265 4.88 -1.98 2.03
C LEU A 265 5.25 -1.35 0.69
N GLY A 266 6.15 -1.97 -0.08
CA GLY A 266 6.53 -1.52 -1.42
C GLY A 266 5.34 -1.54 -2.39
N LEU A 267 4.51 -2.58 -2.33
CA LEU A 267 3.28 -2.67 -3.11
C LEU A 267 2.28 -1.59 -2.69
N PHE A 268 2.11 -1.36 -1.38
CA PHE A 268 1.25 -0.30 -0.85
C PHE A 268 1.69 1.07 -1.36
N PHE A 269 2.93 1.49 -1.07
CA PHE A 269 3.41 2.82 -1.45
C PHE A 269 3.52 2.99 -2.97
N GLY A 270 4.03 1.97 -3.68
CA GLY A 270 4.17 2.00 -5.14
C GLY A 270 2.83 2.11 -5.85
N ALA A 271 1.81 1.37 -5.39
CA ALA A 271 0.47 1.47 -5.97
C ALA A 271 -0.17 2.84 -5.76
N HIS A 272 0.00 3.46 -4.59
CA HIS A 272 -0.55 4.79 -4.31
C HIS A 272 0.11 5.89 -5.15
N VAL A 273 1.41 5.76 -5.45
CA VAL A 273 2.11 6.66 -6.38
C VAL A 273 1.64 6.42 -7.82
N LEU A 274 1.54 5.17 -8.26
CA LEU A 274 1.07 4.82 -9.60
C LEU A 274 -0.39 5.23 -9.86
N ALA A 275 -1.25 5.08 -8.84
CA ALA A 275 -2.63 5.55 -8.87
C ALA A 275 -2.74 7.07 -8.65
N GLY A 276 -1.61 7.78 -8.52
CA GLY A 276 -1.50 9.23 -8.36
C GLY A 276 -2.29 9.81 -7.19
N PHE A 277 -2.57 9.01 -6.16
CA PHE A 277 -2.98 9.51 -4.84
C PHE A 277 -1.83 10.17 -4.10
N SER A 278 -0.59 9.82 -4.47
CA SER A 278 0.63 10.29 -3.81
C SER A 278 1.79 10.53 -4.76
N ASN A 279 2.92 10.98 -4.21
CA ASN A 279 4.14 11.30 -4.94
C ASN A 279 5.36 10.54 -4.40
N GLU A 280 6.50 10.71 -5.06
CA GLU A 280 7.76 10.04 -4.69
C GLU A 280 8.23 10.37 -3.27
N LEU A 281 7.88 11.56 -2.74
CA LEU A 281 8.25 11.97 -1.39
C LEU A 281 7.69 11.02 -0.32
N VAL A 282 6.51 10.45 -0.54
CA VAL A 282 5.94 9.44 0.38
C VAL A 282 6.80 8.20 0.43
N VAL A 283 7.27 7.69 -0.70
CA VAL A 283 8.18 6.54 -0.74
C VAL A 283 9.49 6.87 0.00
N VAL A 284 10.03 8.08 -0.21
CA VAL A 284 11.24 8.54 0.49
C VAL A 284 11.02 8.60 2.01
N LEU A 285 9.90 9.15 2.48
CA LEU A 285 9.56 9.19 3.91
C LEU A 285 9.43 7.78 4.50
N ALA A 286 8.79 6.85 3.80
CA ALA A 286 8.70 5.46 4.23
C ALA A 286 10.08 4.82 4.39
N VAL A 287 10.94 4.97 3.39
CA VAL A 287 12.30 4.43 3.39
C VAL A 287 13.12 5.05 4.52
N LEU A 288 13.08 6.37 4.70
CA LEU A 288 13.77 7.05 5.80
C LEU A 288 13.25 6.58 7.16
N GLY A 289 11.94 6.36 7.30
CA GLY A 289 11.35 5.82 8.51
C GLY A 289 11.85 4.41 8.84
N ILE A 290 11.88 3.52 7.83
CA ILE A 290 12.43 2.16 7.97
C ILE A 290 13.92 2.20 8.33
N VAL A 291 14.71 3.05 7.66
CA VAL A 291 16.15 3.19 7.93
C VAL A 291 16.38 3.71 9.35
N ALA A 292 15.59 4.68 9.83
CA ALA A 292 15.67 5.18 11.20
C ALA A 292 15.35 4.08 12.24
N LEU A 293 14.32 3.27 11.99
CA LEU A 293 14.02 2.10 12.84
C LEU A 293 15.18 1.10 12.89
N LEU A 294 15.80 0.81 11.74
CA LEU A 294 16.95 -0.09 11.67
C LEU A 294 18.20 0.51 12.34
N ALA A 295 18.39 1.82 12.26
CA ALA A 295 19.51 2.52 12.89
C ALA A 295 19.40 2.50 14.43
N GLU A 296 18.20 2.70 14.99
CA GLU A 296 17.95 2.52 16.43
C GLU A 296 18.34 1.10 16.88
N LEU A 297 17.97 0.08 16.10
CA LEU A 297 18.21 -1.32 16.48
C LEU A 297 19.70 -1.72 16.39
N HIS A 298 20.41 -1.30 15.34
CA HIS A 298 21.76 -1.81 15.05
C HIS A 298 22.89 -0.87 15.47
N VAL A 299 22.63 0.44 15.54
CA VAL A 299 23.67 1.46 15.74
C VAL A 299 23.52 2.14 17.10
N PHE A 300 22.29 2.49 17.49
CA PHE A 300 22.02 3.26 18.71
C PHE A 300 21.04 2.57 19.69
N PRO A 301 21.22 1.28 20.02
CA PRO A 301 20.26 0.58 20.87
C PRO A 301 20.10 1.26 22.23
N GLY A 302 18.87 1.63 22.57
CA GLY A 302 18.49 2.13 23.90
C GLY A 302 18.30 3.64 24.01
N HIS A 303 18.45 4.41 22.92
CA HIS A 303 18.25 5.86 22.92
C HIS A 303 16.80 6.27 22.62
N GLY A 304 16.05 5.42 21.90
CA GLY A 304 14.63 5.60 21.54
C GLY A 304 14.34 6.71 20.52
N LEU A 305 15.29 7.62 20.28
CA LEU A 305 15.11 8.78 19.41
C LEU A 305 14.90 8.40 17.95
N PHE A 306 15.75 7.51 17.41
CA PHE A 306 15.63 7.07 16.02
C PHE A 306 14.42 6.14 15.85
N GLY A 307 14.07 5.40 16.90
CA GLY A 307 12.84 4.60 16.96
C GLY A 307 11.58 5.46 16.80
N ILE A 308 11.43 6.48 17.64
CA ILE A 308 10.26 7.40 17.60
C ILE A 308 10.21 8.14 16.26
N LEU A 309 11.35 8.68 15.81
CA LEU A 309 11.43 9.38 14.53
C LEU A 309 11.02 8.47 13.37
N GLY A 310 11.48 7.21 13.37
CA GLY A 310 11.13 6.23 12.35
C GLY A 310 9.64 5.92 12.30
N ILE A 311 9.00 5.74 13.47
CA ILE A 311 7.55 5.53 13.57
C ILE A 311 6.79 6.75 13.04
N LEU A 312 7.19 7.97 13.43
CA LEU A 312 6.53 9.19 12.98
C LEU A 312 6.64 9.39 11.46
N LEU A 313 7.81 9.13 10.89
CA LEU A 313 8.03 9.20 9.44
C LEU A 313 7.18 8.16 8.69
N LEU A 314 7.10 6.93 9.20
CA LEU A 314 6.25 5.89 8.60
C LEU A 314 4.77 6.24 8.71
N ALA A 315 4.31 6.72 9.87
CA ALA A 315 2.93 7.13 10.06
C ALA A 315 2.56 8.30 9.14
N ALA A 316 3.42 9.32 9.05
CA ALA A 316 3.25 10.44 8.12
C ALA A 316 3.22 9.96 6.67
N SER A 317 4.12 9.06 6.30
CA SER A 317 4.16 8.44 4.96
C SER A 317 2.86 7.74 4.62
N VAL A 318 2.33 6.90 5.51
CA VAL A 318 1.06 6.21 5.28
C VAL A 318 -0.09 7.21 5.13
N VAL A 319 -0.18 8.23 5.99
CA VAL A 319 -1.25 9.23 5.90
C VAL A 319 -1.18 10.01 4.57
N LEU A 320 0.03 10.38 4.15
CA LEU A 320 0.25 11.09 2.88
C LEU A 320 0.05 10.20 1.64
N ALA A 321 0.17 8.86 1.78
CA ALA A 321 -0.06 7.93 0.68
C ALA A 321 -1.51 7.98 0.17
N PHE A 322 -2.48 8.13 1.07
CA PHE A 322 -3.90 8.28 0.72
C PHE A 322 -4.24 9.68 0.17
N GLY A 323 -3.38 10.67 0.39
CA GLY A 323 -3.61 12.06 0.01
C GLY A 323 -4.38 12.86 1.07
N VAL A 324 -4.18 14.19 1.06
CA VAL A 324 -4.71 15.12 2.08
C VAL A 324 -6.25 15.15 2.15
N ALA A 325 -6.93 14.83 1.06
CA ALA A 325 -8.39 14.75 1.02
C ALA A 325 -8.95 13.52 1.75
N PHE A 326 -8.14 12.48 1.95
CA PHE A 326 -8.56 11.19 2.51
C PHE A 326 -7.92 10.87 3.85
N VAL A 327 -7.44 11.89 4.58
CA VAL A 327 -6.77 11.72 5.88
C VAL A 327 -7.62 10.90 6.87
N GLY A 328 -8.95 11.07 6.87
CA GLY A 328 -9.86 10.28 7.72
C GLY A 328 -9.81 8.78 7.40
N VAL A 329 -9.84 8.43 6.12
CA VAL A 329 -9.73 7.03 5.65
C VAL A 329 -8.34 6.48 5.97
N ALA A 330 -7.30 7.29 5.76
CA ALA A 330 -5.92 6.92 6.05
C ALA A 330 -5.71 6.60 7.54
N ILE A 331 -6.23 7.45 8.44
CA ILE A 331 -6.16 7.24 9.89
C ILE A 331 -6.93 5.98 10.28
N GLN A 332 -8.11 5.73 9.71
CA GLN A 332 -8.88 4.51 9.97
C GLN A 332 -8.12 3.26 9.53
N ALA A 333 -7.59 3.25 8.31
CA ALA A 333 -6.81 2.14 7.77
C ALA A 333 -5.54 1.88 8.60
N LEU A 334 -4.80 2.94 8.96
CA LEU A 334 -3.62 2.85 9.81
C LEU A 334 -3.95 2.32 11.21
N SER A 335 -5.02 2.82 11.83
CA SER A 335 -5.46 2.37 13.16
C SER A 335 -5.84 0.90 13.15
N LEU A 336 -6.61 0.47 12.14
CA LEU A 336 -6.98 -0.93 11.97
C LEU A 336 -5.74 -1.81 11.73
N ALA A 337 -4.80 -1.35 10.89
CA ALA A 337 -3.57 -2.08 10.62
C ALA A 337 -2.71 -2.24 11.89
N ILE A 338 -2.59 -1.19 12.72
CA ILE A 338 -1.85 -1.26 13.99
C ILE A 338 -2.51 -2.27 14.95
N VAL A 339 -3.83 -2.18 15.13
CA VAL A 339 -4.57 -3.09 16.03
C VAL A 339 -4.50 -4.53 15.53
N ALA A 340 -4.72 -4.76 14.23
CA ALA A 340 -4.62 -6.08 13.62
C ALA A 340 -3.19 -6.64 13.75
N THR A 341 -2.18 -5.82 13.49
CA THR A 341 -0.77 -6.21 13.65
C THR A 341 -0.47 -6.61 15.10
N ALA A 342 -0.92 -5.82 16.09
CA ALA A 342 -0.72 -6.13 17.50
C ALA A 342 -1.41 -7.44 17.91
N ILE A 343 -2.67 -7.65 17.50
CA ILE A 343 -3.41 -8.90 17.78
C ILE A 343 -2.71 -10.09 17.13
N LEU A 344 -2.38 -10.01 15.85
CA LEU A 344 -1.72 -11.09 15.11
C LEU A 344 -0.33 -11.39 15.67
N TYR A 345 0.40 -10.37 16.11
CA TYR A 345 1.70 -10.53 16.74
C TYR A 345 1.60 -11.21 18.13
N VAL A 346 0.63 -10.81 18.97
CA VAL A 346 0.37 -11.50 20.25
C VAL A 346 -0.09 -12.93 20.01
N LEU A 347 -0.95 -13.16 19.02
CA LEU A 347 -1.42 -14.49 18.66
C LEU A 347 -0.28 -15.37 18.14
N ALA A 348 0.56 -14.81 17.27
CA ALA A 348 1.77 -15.46 16.79
C ALA A 348 2.62 -15.85 18.00
N THR A 349 3.06 -14.90 18.82
CA THR A 349 3.92 -15.19 19.98
C THR A 349 3.29 -16.13 21.02
N ARG A 350 1.96 -16.16 21.17
CA ARG A 350 1.23 -17.03 22.12
C ARG A 350 0.94 -18.44 21.59
N ILE A 351 0.69 -18.59 20.28
CA ILE A 351 0.44 -19.90 19.62
C ILE A 351 1.75 -20.56 19.17
N TYR A 352 2.78 -19.79 18.80
CA TYR A 352 4.07 -20.29 18.31
C TYR A 352 5.10 -20.83 19.33
N PRO A 353 4.94 -20.86 20.67
CA PRO A 353 5.99 -21.40 21.55
C PRO A 353 6.29 -22.90 21.40
N GLN A 354 5.49 -23.68 20.64
CA GLN A 354 5.52 -25.15 20.73
C GLN A 354 5.87 -25.92 19.46
N ASN A 355 6.02 -25.29 18.29
CA ASN A 355 6.33 -26.05 17.06
C ASN A 355 7.84 -26.26 16.89
N ALA A 356 8.26 -27.50 17.13
CA ALA A 356 9.63 -28.04 17.02
C ALA A 356 10.36 -27.72 15.68
N PHE A 357 9.62 -27.29 14.65
CA PHE A 357 10.17 -26.84 13.37
C PHE A 357 11.08 -25.60 13.50
N PHE A 358 10.72 -24.63 14.36
CA PHE A 358 11.50 -23.41 14.55
C PHE A 358 12.75 -23.60 15.40
N ARG A 359 12.77 -24.59 16.31
CA ARG A 359 13.99 -25.02 17.02
C ARG A 359 15.07 -25.52 16.05
N ARG A 360 14.67 -26.04 14.89
CA ARG A 360 15.59 -26.53 13.85
C ARG A 360 16.06 -25.44 12.88
N ILE A 361 15.40 -24.27 12.90
CA ILE A 361 15.70 -23.13 12.01
C ILE A 361 16.45 -22.02 12.78
N ILE A 362 16.13 -21.82 14.06
CA ILE A 362 16.84 -20.88 14.95
C ILE A 362 18.22 -21.41 15.40
N PHE A 363 18.46 -22.72 15.39
CA PHE A 363 19.75 -23.30 15.79
C PHE A 363 20.57 -23.77 14.59
N SER A 364 21.30 -22.85 13.96
CA SER A 364 22.52 -23.13 13.18
C SER A 364 23.49 -21.95 13.26
N GLY A 365 23.64 -21.44 14.48
CA GLY A 365 24.55 -20.37 14.83
C GLY A 365 24.77 -20.39 16.34
N ALA A 366 25.44 -21.43 16.83
CA ALA A 366 25.94 -21.47 18.19
C ALA A 366 27.00 -20.35 18.34
N GLN A 367 26.55 -19.14 18.66
CA GLN A 367 27.31 -18.22 19.47
C GLN A 367 26.63 -18.24 20.84
N GLY A 368 27.10 -19.15 21.69
CA GLY A 368 26.74 -19.11 23.09
C GLY A 368 27.45 -17.94 23.76
N PRO A 369 26.73 -17.04 24.44
CA PRO A 369 27.05 -16.76 25.80
C PRO A 369 26.38 -17.87 26.62
N GLU A 370 27.17 -18.82 27.10
CA GLU A 370 26.77 -19.60 28.26
C GLU A 370 26.57 -18.61 29.42
N TYR A 371 25.36 -18.04 29.52
CA TYR A 371 24.87 -17.50 30.76
C TYR A 371 24.49 -18.70 31.60
N ILE A 372 25.49 -19.46 32.05
CA ILE A 372 25.31 -20.40 33.14
C ILE A 372 25.02 -19.52 34.34
N ALA A 373 23.76 -19.55 34.80
CA ALA A 373 23.39 -19.07 36.11
C ALA A 373 24.48 -19.50 37.09
N SER A 374 25.15 -18.53 37.71
CA SER A 374 26.27 -18.71 38.66
C SER A 374 26.19 -20.07 39.35
N ALA A 375 26.97 -21.03 38.88
CA ALA A 375 26.98 -22.36 39.47
C ALA A 375 27.34 -22.19 40.94
N ASP A 376 26.44 -22.57 41.85
CA ASP A 376 26.64 -22.38 43.28
C ASP A 376 27.68 -23.39 43.77
N PHE A 377 28.95 -22.96 43.79
CA PHE A 377 30.06 -23.80 44.22
C PHE A 377 30.25 -23.84 45.74
N ARG A 378 29.32 -23.28 46.54
CA ARG A 378 29.41 -23.29 48.02
C ARG A 378 29.58 -24.69 48.60
N GLY A 379 29.07 -25.73 47.93
CA GLY A 379 29.25 -27.13 48.32
C GLY A 379 30.68 -27.69 48.23
N TYR A 380 31.63 -26.91 47.67
CA TYR A 380 33.04 -27.26 47.60
C TYR A 380 33.90 -26.54 48.64
N LEU A 381 33.32 -25.64 49.46
CA LEU A 381 34.04 -24.98 50.54
C LEU A 381 34.61 -26.03 51.52
N GLY A 382 35.90 -25.96 51.82
CA GLY A 382 36.59 -26.92 52.68
C GLY A 382 36.87 -28.29 52.04
N ALA A 383 36.66 -28.45 50.73
CA ALA A 383 36.99 -29.70 50.03
C ALA A 383 38.49 -29.78 49.71
N ASP A 384 39.04 -30.98 49.86
CA ASP A 384 40.38 -31.32 49.37
C ASP A 384 40.34 -31.82 47.92
N GLY A 385 41.44 -31.61 47.21
CA GLY A 385 41.62 -32.03 45.84
C GLY A 385 43.08 -32.04 45.40
N VAL A 386 43.29 -32.22 44.11
CA VAL A 386 44.63 -32.23 43.49
C VAL A 386 44.64 -31.28 42.30
N ALA A 387 45.66 -30.43 42.21
CA ALA A 387 45.88 -29.58 41.05
C ALA A 387 46.20 -30.45 39.82
N LEU A 388 45.39 -30.37 38.76
CA LEU A 388 45.63 -31.10 37.50
C LEU A 388 46.52 -30.30 36.54
N SER A 389 46.56 -28.97 36.69
CA SER A 389 47.48 -28.08 35.98
C SER A 389 48.23 -27.21 36.97
N ASP A 390 49.28 -26.56 36.48
CA ASP A 390 49.93 -25.46 37.17
C ASP A 390 48.92 -24.33 37.43
N LEU A 391 48.78 -23.88 38.68
CA LEU A 391 47.90 -22.78 39.08
C LEU A 391 48.72 -21.49 39.18
N ARG A 392 48.52 -20.54 38.24
CA ARG A 392 49.23 -19.24 38.19
C ARG A 392 48.38 -18.09 37.59
N PRO A 393 47.56 -17.38 38.38
CA PRO A 393 46.88 -17.84 39.57
C PRO A 393 45.70 -18.78 39.23
N SER A 394 45.29 -18.88 37.97
CA SER A 394 44.22 -19.79 37.52
C SER A 394 44.78 -21.12 37.04
N GLY A 395 44.00 -22.19 37.21
CA GLY A 395 44.22 -23.48 36.56
C GLY A 395 43.09 -24.45 36.91
N VAL A 396 43.31 -25.75 36.69
CA VAL A 396 42.29 -26.79 36.88
C VAL A 396 42.68 -27.68 38.05
N ALA A 397 41.75 -27.94 38.96
CA ALA A 397 41.91 -28.93 40.02
C ALA A 397 40.77 -29.96 39.99
N GLU A 398 41.06 -31.15 40.48
CA GLU A 398 40.06 -32.18 40.73
C GLU A 398 39.54 -32.05 42.16
N LEU A 399 38.26 -31.70 42.32
CA LEU A 399 37.58 -31.56 43.60
C LEU A 399 36.38 -32.51 43.63
N LYS A 400 36.31 -33.40 44.63
CA LYS A 400 35.24 -34.41 44.75
C LYS A 400 34.99 -35.21 43.45
N GLY A 401 36.05 -35.56 42.72
CA GLY A 401 35.98 -36.32 41.47
C GLY A 401 35.50 -35.53 40.25
N ARG A 402 35.44 -34.19 40.33
CA ARG A 402 35.10 -33.30 39.21
C ARG A 402 36.23 -32.34 38.90
N ARG A 403 36.48 -32.13 37.61
CA ARG A 403 37.45 -31.15 37.11
C ARG A 403 36.79 -29.76 37.15
N LEU A 404 37.33 -28.86 37.95
CA LEU A 404 36.81 -27.50 38.14
C LEU A 404 37.93 -26.48 37.96
N ASP A 405 37.58 -25.32 37.43
CA ASP A 405 38.49 -24.17 37.35
C ASP A 405 38.63 -23.54 38.73
N VAL A 406 39.88 -23.37 39.17
CA VAL A 406 40.24 -22.85 40.48
C VAL A 406 41.27 -21.73 40.37
N LEU A 407 41.31 -20.88 41.40
CA LEU A 407 42.20 -19.73 41.50
C LEU A 407 43.03 -19.81 42.79
N THR A 408 44.29 -19.43 42.76
CA THR A 408 45.13 -19.24 43.95
C THR A 408 45.18 -17.76 44.34
N GLU A 409 45.36 -17.45 45.63
CA GLU A 409 45.55 -16.08 46.12
C GLU A 409 47.01 -15.62 45.95
N GLY A 410 47.53 -15.72 44.71
CA GLY A 410 48.87 -15.23 44.34
C GLY A 410 50.00 -16.27 44.43
N ASP A 411 49.76 -17.42 45.07
CA ASP A 411 50.74 -18.50 45.15
C ASP A 411 50.80 -19.33 43.88
N TYR A 412 52.01 -19.73 43.48
CA TYR A 412 52.19 -20.74 42.44
C TYR A 412 52.02 -22.15 43.02
N VAL A 413 51.07 -22.91 42.47
CA VAL A 413 50.88 -24.33 42.83
C VAL A 413 51.17 -25.21 41.61
N PRO A 414 52.19 -26.09 41.65
CA PRO A 414 52.49 -27.02 40.55
C PRO A 414 51.40 -28.09 40.37
N ALA A 415 51.25 -28.58 39.14
CA ALA A 415 50.41 -29.75 38.85
C ALA A 415 50.82 -30.97 39.70
N GLY A 416 49.83 -31.73 40.16
CA GLY A 416 49.98 -32.87 41.06
C GLY A 416 50.00 -32.53 42.55
N THR A 417 49.98 -31.24 42.92
CA THR A 417 50.00 -30.82 44.34
C THR A 417 48.60 -30.93 44.97
N PRO A 418 48.47 -31.46 46.20
CA PRO A 418 47.23 -31.40 46.97
C PRO A 418 46.82 -29.96 47.26
N VAL A 419 45.54 -29.66 47.08
CA VAL A 419 44.96 -28.32 47.27
C VAL A 419 43.71 -28.38 48.14
N HIS A 420 43.47 -27.33 48.92
CA HIS A 420 42.31 -27.19 49.80
C HIS A 420 41.52 -25.93 49.42
N VAL A 421 40.18 -26.04 49.33
CA VAL A 421 39.30 -24.92 48.99
C VAL A 421 39.11 -24.01 50.19
N GLN A 422 39.79 -22.86 50.18
CA GLN A 422 39.76 -21.87 51.25
C GLN A 422 38.52 -20.97 51.18
N ARG A 423 38.10 -20.61 49.96
CA ARG A 423 37.05 -19.61 49.75
C ARG A 423 36.30 -19.85 48.44
N VAL A 424 34.99 -19.59 48.43
CA VAL A 424 34.16 -19.63 47.23
C VAL A 424 33.38 -18.33 47.13
N GLU A 425 33.54 -17.61 46.01
CA GLU A 425 32.81 -16.37 45.74
C GLU A 425 32.08 -16.46 44.40
N GLY A 426 30.75 -16.57 44.48
CA GLY A 426 29.89 -16.73 43.30
C GLY A 426 30.31 -17.95 42.48
N GLY A 427 30.70 -17.70 41.23
CA GLY A 427 31.17 -18.73 40.29
C GLY A 427 32.67 -19.05 40.35
N ARG A 428 33.41 -18.58 41.36
CA ARG A 428 34.87 -18.75 41.47
C ARG A 428 35.25 -19.53 42.74
N ILE A 429 36.16 -20.48 42.59
CA ILE A 429 36.70 -21.31 43.68
C ILE A 429 38.15 -20.91 43.92
N PHE A 430 38.47 -20.53 45.15
CA PHE A 430 39.83 -20.19 45.58
C PHE A 430 40.43 -21.34 46.38
N VAL A 431 41.60 -21.79 45.97
CA VAL A 431 42.33 -22.89 46.56
C VAL A 431 43.71 -22.44 47.05
N THR A 432 44.16 -23.06 48.14
CA THR A 432 45.53 -22.95 48.63
C THR A 432 46.17 -24.34 48.65
N ARG A 433 47.48 -24.40 48.79
CA ARG A 433 48.20 -25.66 48.98
C ARG A 433 47.75 -26.28 50.30
N ALA A 434 47.31 -27.54 50.26
CA ALA A 434 46.85 -28.28 51.45
C ALA A 434 47.99 -28.57 52.42
#